data_AF-A0A382IN34-F1
#
_entry.id   AF-A0A382IN34-F1
#
_cell.length_a   1.000
_cell.length_b   1.000
_cell.length_c   1.000
_cell.angle_alpha   90.00
_cell.angle_beta   90.00
_cell.angle_gamma   90.00
#
_symmetry.space_group_name_H-M   'P 1'
#
loop_
_entity.id
_entity.type
_entity.pdbx_description
1 polymer ?
#
loop_
_entity_poly.entity_id
_entity_poly.type
_entity_poly.pdbx_seq_one_letter_code
_entity_poly.pdbx_strand_id
1 'polypeptide(L)'
;MGEAIQSCVHCGFCLPTCPTYSALGQEMDSPRGRIILMKEALEEKLPAEQVLPHIDLCLGCLACETSCPSGVEYRNLLGPFREKAETESRRSVAEKLKRKALLTILPWPGRFRIAAKVGMLARPFGRLLPDLVRSMLALLPKTLPSGIKLPEVA
;
A
#
# COMPACT_ATOMS: atom_id res chain seq x y z
N MET A 1 2.11 8.25 18.31
CA MET A 1 3.12 8.52 17.28
C MET A 1 4.48 8.90 17.86
N GLY A 2 4.59 9.92 18.73
CA GLY A 2 5.89 10.45 19.20
C GLY A 2 6.81 9.43 19.88
N GLU A 3 6.27 8.52 20.69
CA GLU A 3 7.05 7.51 21.42
C GLU A 3 7.79 6.54 20.48
N ALA A 4 7.12 6.04 19.44
CA ALA A 4 7.74 5.15 18.44
C ALA A 4 8.87 5.84 17.66
N ILE A 5 8.75 7.15 17.41
CA ILE A 5 9.79 7.95 16.76
C ILE A 5 11.00 8.10 17.69
N GLN A 6 10.77 8.47 18.95
CA GLN A 6 11.82 8.71 19.95
C GLN A 6 12.56 7.43 20.35
N SER A 7 11.89 6.27 20.30
CA SER A 7 12.49 4.97 20.64
C SER A 7 13.47 4.46 19.57
N CYS A 8 13.45 5.02 18.35
CA CYS A 8 14.33 4.61 17.28
C CYS A 8 15.74 5.18 17.46
N VAL A 9 16.74 4.31 17.69
CA VAL A 9 18.16 4.70 17.83
C VAL A 9 18.95 4.58 16.52
N HIS A 10 18.28 4.38 15.39
CA HIS A 10 18.88 4.26 14.05
C HIS A 10 19.88 3.09 13.85
N CYS A 11 19.83 2.05 14.68
CA CYS A 11 20.77 0.91 14.64
C CYS A 11 20.74 0.06 13.35
N GLY A 12 19.64 0.07 12.60
CA GLY A 12 19.53 -0.65 11.32
C GLY A 12 19.17 -2.15 11.40
N PHE A 13 18.85 -2.69 12.57
CA PHE A 13 18.41 -4.10 12.70
C PHE A 13 17.13 -4.42 11.90
N CYS A 14 16.31 -3.41 11.64
CA CYS A 14 15.09 -3.54 10.85
C CYS A 14 15.33 -3.67 9.33
N LEU A 15 16.54 -3.40 8.83
CA LEU A 15 16.85 -3.41 7.40
C LEU A 15 16.75 -4.81 6.77
N PRO A 16 17.50 -5.84 7.25
CA PRO A 16 17.50 -7.15 6.60
C PRO A 16 16.15 -7.87 6.68
N THR A 17 15.29 -7.51 7.65
CA THR A 17 13.96 -8.11 7.79
C THR A 17 12.89 -7.43 6.93
N CYS A 18 13.15 -6.21 6.45
CA CYS A 18 12.18 -5.47 5.66
C CYS A 18 12.16 -5.98 4.21
N PRO A 19 11.04 -6.55 3.72
CA PRO A 19 10.97 -7.07 2.36
C PRO A 19 11.09 -5.96 1.31
N THR A 20 10.54 -4.77 1.58
CA THR A 20 10.65 -3.63 0.66
C THR A 20 12.09 -3.14 0.53
N TYR A 21 12.83 -3.04 1.64
CA TYR A 21 14.25 -2.69 1.61
C TYR A 21 15.07 -3.76 0.88
N SER A 22 14.81 -5.04 1.16
CA SER A 22 15.48 -6.15 0.48
C SER A 22 15.25 -6.14 -1.04
N ALA A 23 14.08 -5.70 -1.50
CA ALA A 23 13.75 -5.65 -2.92
C ALA A 23 14.30 -4.41 -3.62
N LEU A 24 14.27 -3.24 -2.95
CA LEU A 24 14.58 -1.95 -3.57
C LEU A 24 15.99 -1.43 -3.27
N GLY A 25 16.60 -1.85 -2.17
CA GLY A 25 17.91 -1.38 -1.71
C GLY A 25 17.95 0.09 -1.24
N GLN A 26 16.80 0.76 -1.20
CA GLN A 26 16.69 2.18 -0.83
C GLN A 26 16.40 2.33 0.66
N GLU A 27 17.27 3.01 1.38
CA GLU A 27 17.10 3.22 2.83
C GLU A 27 15.80 3.96 3.18
N MET A 28 15.36 4.88 2.33
CA MET A 28 14.08 5.59 2.49
C MET A 28 12.86 4.63 2.50
N ASP A 29 13.00 3.47 1.85
CA ASP A 29 12.00 2.40 1.80
C ASP A 29 12.20 1.33 2.89
N SER A 30 13.09 1.59 3.86
CA SER A 30 13.29 0.79 5.06
C SER A 30 12.39 1.25 6.22
N PRO A 31 12.15 0.42 7.26
CA PRO A 31 11.38 0.84 8.42
C PRO A 31 12.03 2.02 9.16
N ARG A 32 13.37 2.01 9.27
CA ARG A 32 14.16 3.10 9.87
C ARG A 32 14.04 4.39 9.04
N GLY A 33 14.24 4.30 7.73
CA GLY A 33 14.10 5.44 6.84
C GLY A 33 12.70 6.04 6.91
N ARG A 34 11.67 5.20 6.91
CA ARG A 34 10.28 5.65 7.05
C ARG A 34 10.00 6.33 8.39
N ILE A 35 10.57 5.87 9.51
CA ILE A 35 10.44 6.57 10.80
C ILE A 35 10.98 8.01 10.68
N ILE A 36 12.14 8.20 10.05
CA ILE A 36 12.70 9.53 9.81
C ILE A 36 11.77 10.35 8.92
N LEU A 37 11.34 9.81 7.78
CA LEU A 37 10.46 10.52 6.86
C LEU A 37 9.13 10.92 7.52
N MET A 38 8.54 10.03 8.32
CA MET A 38 7.32 10.33 9.06
C MET A 38 7.57 11.41 10.13
N LYS A 39 8.70 11.38 10.84
CA LYS A 39 9.10 12.44 11.77
C LYS A 39 9.21 13.79 11.07
N GLU A 40 9.97 13.87 9.99
CA GLU A 40 10.18 15.12 9.27
C GLU A 40 8.89 15.66 8.63
N ALA A 41 7.98 14.79 8.19
CA ALA A 41 6.63 15.20 7.75
C ALA A 41 5.77 15.71 8.92
N LEU A 42 5.81 15.05 10.09
CA LEU A 42 5.05 15.47 11.27
C LEU A 42 5.59 16.78 11.88
N GLU A 43 6.88 17.06 11.71
CA GLU A 43 7.53 18.32 12.08
C GLU A 43 7.40 19.41 10.99
N GLU A 44 6.61 19.17 9.93
CA GLU A 44 6.37 20.09 8.80
C GLU A 44 7.65 20.51 8.05
N LYS A 45 8.72 19.70 8.15
CA LYS A 45 10.01 19.94 7.48
C LYS A 45 10.07 19.33 6.08
N LEU A 46 9.30 18.27 5.84
CA LEU A 46 9.16 17.64 4.53
C LEU A 46 7.69 17.59 4.10
N PRO A 47 7.37 17.98 2.86
CA PRO A 47 6.01 17.88 2.35
C PRO A 47 5.57 16.41 2.23
N ALA A 48 4.32 16.14 2.57
CA ALA A 48 3.76 14.78 2.58
C ALA A 48 3.88 14.10 1.21
N GLU A 49 3.82 14.85 0.11
CA GLU A 49 3.96 14.35 -1.26
C GLU A 49 5.32 13.68 -1.52
N GLN A 50 6.38 14.10 -0.82
CA GLN A 50 7.70 13.48 -0.95
C GLN A 50 7.84 12.24 -0.06
N VAL A 51 7.10 12.19 1.05
CA VAL A 51 7.17 11.09 2.03
C VAL A 51 6.25 9.93 1.63
N LEU A 52 5.04 10.23 1.17
CA LEU A 52 4.00 9.26 0.85
C LEU A 52 4.45 8.12 -0.09
N PRO A 53 5.20 8.35 -1.17
CA PRO A 53 5.68 7.27 -2.04
C PRO A 53 6.44 6.17 -1.29
N HIS A 54 7.23 6.55 -0.28
CA HIS A 54 7.98 5.60 0.54
C HIS A 54 7.09 4.87 1.55
N ILE A 55 6.11 5.57 2.14
CA ILE A 55 5.18 5.00 3.12
C ILE A 55 4.18 4.05 2.45
N ASP A 56 3.75 4.34 1.23
CA ASP A 56 2.79 3.52 0.48
C ASP A 56 3.40 2.19 0.03
N LEU A 57 4.73 2.11 -0.14
CA LEU A 57 5.45 0.86 -0.39
C LEU A 57 5.59 -0.04 0.85
N CYS A 58 5.20 0.43 2.04
CA CYS A 58 5.23 -0.39 3.24
C CYS A 58 4.08 -1.41 3.24
N LEU A 59 4.40 -2.70 3.28
CA LEU A 59 3.38 -3.76 3.32
C LEU A 59 2.63 -3.83 4.66
N GLY A 60 3.13 -3.18 5.72
CA GLY A 60 2.54 -3.27 7.07
C GLY A 60 2.68 -4.65 7.72
N CYS A 61 3.68 -5.46 7.32
CA CYS A 61 3.92 -6.79 7.85
C CYS A 61 4.51 -6.82 9.28
N LEU A 62 5.11 -5.71 9.72
CA LEU A 62 5.69 -5.50 11.06
C LEU A 62 6.81 -6.44 11.50
N ALA A 63 7.45 -7.14 10.56
CA ALA A 63 8.67 -7.90 10.86
C ALA A 63 9.74 -7.02 11.54
N CYS A 64 9.75 -5.72 11.21
CA CYS A 64 10.64 -4.73 11.81
C CYS A 64 10.50 -4.57 13.34
N GLU A 65 9.30 -4.73 13.91
CA GLU A 65 9.10 -4.64 15.37
C GLU A 65 9.80 -5.79 16.08
N THR A 66 9.58 -7.02 15.59
CA THR A 66 10.19 -8.23 16.18
C THR A 66 11.71 -8.22 16.14
N SER A 67 12.28 -7.58 15.11
CA SER A 67 13.73 -7.43 14.95
C SER A 67 14.33 -6.28 15.77
N CYS A 68 13.50 -5.38 16.32
CA CYS A 68 13.97 -4.13 16.89
C CYS A 68 14.48 -4.33 18.32
N PRO A 69 15.79 -4.14 18.60
CA PRO A 69 16.31 -4.25 19.97
C PRO A 69 15.83 -3.10 20.87
N SER A 70 15.39 -1.98 20.29
CA SER A 70 14.88 -0.81 21.00
C SER A 70 13.37 -0.87 21.25
N GLY A 71 12.68 -1.91 20.81
CA GLY A 71 11.24 -2.08 21.07
C GLY A 71 10.33 -1.07 20.36
N VAL A 72 10.72 -0.56 19.19
CA VAL A 72 9.89 0.41 18.45
C VAL A 72 8.56 -0.22 18.02
N GLU A 73 7.45 0.28 18.55
CA GLU A 73 6.09 -0.07 18.14
C GLU A 73 5.69 0.62 16.83
N TYR A 74 6.25 0.14 15.71
CA TYR A 74 6.06 0.72 14.38
C TYR A 74 4.57 0.81 13.95
N ARG A 75 3.70 -0.10 14.39
CA ARG A 75 2.25 -0.11 14.17
C ARG A 75 1.59 1.18 14.67
N ASN A 76 2.02 1.65 15.84
CA ASN A 76 1.51 2.85 16.50
C ASN A 76 1.99 4.14 15.80
N LEU A 77 2.83 4.01 14.78
CA LEU A 77 3.27 5.09 13.89
C LEU A 77 2.65 4.96 12.50
N LEU A 78 2.78 3.80 11.84
CA LEU A 78 2.37 3.60 10.44
C LEU A 78 0.86 3.85 10.22
N GLY A 79 0.01 3.23 11.05
CA GLY A 79 -1.44 3.30 10.88
C GLY A 79 -1.95 4.75 11.02
N PRO A 80 -1.67 5.40 12.17
CA PRO A 80 -2.05 6.79 12.38
C PRO A 80 -1.45 7.74 11.32
N PHE A 81 -0.22 7.50 10.86
CA PHE A 81 0.40 8.36 9.84
C PHE A 81 -0.33 8.24 8.50
N ARG A 82 -0.73 7.02 8.09
CA ARG A 82 -1.53 6.82 6.87
C ARG A 82 -2.90 7.46 6.95
N GLU A 83 -3.54 7.42 8.11
CA GLU A 83 -4.82 8.08 8.34
C GLU A 83 -4.68 9.61 8.18
N LYS A 84 -3.68 10.20 8.85
CA LYS A 84 -3.37 11.63 8.71
C LYS A 84 -3.05 12.01 7.26
N ALA A 85 -2.22 11.22 6.60
CA ALA A 85 -1.85 11.49 5.22
C ALA A 85 -3.05 11.34 4.25
N GLU A 86 -3.99 10.44 4.55
CA GLU A 86 -5.21 10.30 3.75
C GLU A 86 -6.16 11.51 3.90
N THR A 87 -6.25 12.10 5.08
CA THR A 87 -7.08 13.30 5.32
C THR A 87 -6.45 14.57 4.76
N GLU A 88 -5.13 14.68 4.79
CA GLU A 88 -4.39 15.86 4.29
C GLU A 88 -4.10 15.80 2.78
N SER A 89 -4.10 14.61 2.17
CA SER A 89 -3.75 14.44 0.76
C SER A 89 -4.79 15.05 -0.20
N ARG A 90 -4.32 15.93 -1.09
CA ARG A 90 -5.08 16.45 -2.23
C ARG A 90 -5.14 15.43 -3.37
N ARG A 91 -5.84 14.31 -3.17
CA ARG A 91 -6.05 13.32 -4.24
C ARG A 91 -6.87 13.90 -5.39
N SER A 92 -6.42 13.67 -6.62
CA SER A 92 -7.17 14.03 -7.83
C SER A 92 -8.52 13.29 -7.89
N VAL A 93 -9.48 13.84 -8.64
CA VAL A 93 -10.79 13.21 -8.83
C VAL A 93 -10.65 11.80 -9.42
N ALA A 94 -9.68 11.61 -10.33
CA ALA A 94 -9.37 10.30 -10.91
C ALA A 94 -8.92 9.27 -9.86
N GLU A 95 -8.02 9.64 -8.94
CA GLU A 95 -7.58 8.73 -7.87
C GLU A 95 -8.70 8.41 -6.88
N LYS A 96 -9.56 9.39 -6.56
CA LYS A 96 -10.75 9.15 -5.72
C LYS A 96 -11.71 8.17 -6.40
N LEU A 97 -11.97 8.34 -7.70
CA LEU A 97 -12.85 7.46 -8.46
C LEU A 97 -12.27 6.04 -8.58
N LYS A 98 -10.97 5.92 -8.87
CA LYS A 98 -10.25 4.65 -8.94
C LYS A 98 -10.29 3.91 -7.60
N ARG A 99 -9.97 4.58 -6.49
CA ARG A 99 -10.08 3.99 -5.13
C ARG A 99 -11.50 3.51 -4.85
N LYS A 100 -12.51 4.33 -5.16
CA LYS A 100 -13.92 3.95 -4.98
C LYS A 100 -14.29 2.73 -5.83
N ALA A 101 -13.84 2.66 -7.09
CA ALA A 101 -14.05 1.51 -7.94
C ALA A 101 -13.40 0.24 -7.37
N LEU A 102 -12.14 0.32 -6.93
CA LEU A 102 -11.44 -0.82 -6.32
C LEU A 102 -12.16 -1.34 -5.07
N LEU A 103 -12.52 -0.44 -4.16
CA LEU A 103 -13.21 -0.79 -2.90
C LEU A 103 -14.65 -1.29 -3.11
N THR A 104 -15.31 -0.94 -4.21
CA THR A 104 -16.68 -1.39 -4.50
C THR A 104 -16.72 -2.68 -5.33
N ILE A 105 -15.68 -2.96 -6.12
CA ILE A 105 -15.61 -4.11 -7.03
C ILE A 105 -14.84 -5.28 -6.40
N LEU A 106 -13.63 -5.06 -5.87
CA LEU A 106 -12.73 -6.15 -5.43
C LEU A 106 -13.26 -6.97 -4.25
N PRO A 107 -13.83 -6.38 -3.18
CA PRO A 107 -14.27 -7.16 -2.01
C PRO A 107 -15.47 -8.06 -2.28
N TRP A 108 -16.18 -7.85 -3.40
CA TRP A 108 -17.46 -8.50 -3.70
C TRP A 108 -17.31 -9.42 -4.91
N PRO A 109 -17.18 -10.75 -4.71
CA PRO A 109 -16.88 -11.70 -5.79
C PRO A 109 -17.83 -11.60 -6.99
N GLY A 110 -19.12 -11.37 -6.76
CA GLY A 110 -20.11 -11.20 -7.84
C GLY A 110 -19.83 -9.99 -8.74
N ARG A 111 -19.50 -8.83 -8.14
CA ARG A 111 -19.17 -7.59 -8.87
C ARG A 111 -17.87 -7.74 -9.64
N PHE A 112 -16.85 -8.31 -8.99
CA PHE A 112 -15.57 -8.60 -9.64
C PHE A 112 -15.74 -9.54 -10.84
N ARG A 113 -16.57 -10.60 -10.72
CA ARG A 113 -16.83 -11.53 -11.84
C ARG A 113 -17.48 -10.85 -13.03
N ILE A 114 -18.45 -9.96 -12.80
CA ILE A 114 -19.08 -9.18 -13.89
C ILE A 114 -18.03 -8.28 -14.55
N ALA A 115 -17.27 -7.53 -13.75
CA ALA A 115 -16.20 -6.66 -14.25
C ALA A 115 -15.15 -7.45 -15.06
N ALA A 116 -14.77 -8.64 -14.59
CA ALA A 116 -13.83 -9.52 -15.29
C ALA A 116 -14.39 -10.04 -16.62
N LYS A 117 -15.66 -10.46 -16.69
CA LYS A 117 -16.30 -10.87 -17.95
C LYS A 117 -16.35 -9.72 -18.97
N VAL A 118 -16.73 -8.53 -18.52
CA VAL A 118 -16.71 -7.32 -19.36
C VAL A 118 -15.29 -7.04 -19.84
N GLY A 119 -14.30 -7.14 -18.94
CA GLY A 119 -12.89 -6.99 -19.28
C GLY A 119 -12.40 -8.02 -20.32
N MET A 120 -12.81 -9.28 -20.22
CA MET A 120 -12.48 -10.31 -21.20
C MET A 120 -13.04 -9.99 -22.59
N LEU A 121 -14.27 -9.46 -22.66
CA LEU A 121 -14.88 -9.03 -23.93
C LEU A 121 -14.22 -7.76 -24.48
N ALA A 122 -13.79 -6.85 -23.60
CA ALA A 122 -13.12 -5.60 -23.96
C ALA A 122 -11.62 -5.76 -24.29
N ARG A 123 -11.02 -6.94 -24.03
CA ARG A 123 -9.61 -7.27 -24.27
C ARG A 123 -9.09 -6.90 -25.68
N PRO A 124 -9.79 -7.19 -26.80
CA PRO A 124 -9.33 -6.76 -28.14
C PRO A 124 -9.22 -5.23 -28.30
N PHE A 125 -10.02 -4.47 -27.56
CA PHE A 125 -10.00 -3.01 -27.55
C PHE A 125 -8.99 -2.43 -26.55
N GLY A 126 -8.19 -3.27 -25.88
CA GLY A 126 -7.29 -2.85 -24.81
C GLY A 126 -6.20 -1.84 -25.22
N ARG A 127 -5.90 -1.69 -26.52
CA ARG A 127 -4.96 -0.66 -27.03
C ARG A 127 -5.52 0.76 -26.97
N LEU A 128 -6.85 0.92 -26.88
CA LEU A 128 -7.53 2.21 -26.77
C LEU A 128 -7.76 2.64 -25.32
N LEU A 129 -7.41 1.79 -24.35
CA LEU A 129 -7.64 2.01 -22.92
C LEU A 129 -6.37 2.54 -22.22
N PRO A 130 -6.53 3.25 -21.09
CA PRO A 130 -5.39 3.70 -20.28
C PRO A 130 -4.50 2.54 -19.82
N ASP A 131 -3.20 2.80 -19.66
CA ASP A 131 -2.19 1.77 -19.30
C ASP A 131 -2.55 0.97 -18.06
N LEU A 132 -3.16 1.61 -17.06
CA LEU A 132 -3.64 0.94 -15.85
C LEU A 132 -4.68 -0.14 -16.18
N VAL A 133 -5.71 0.22 -16.94
CA VAL A 133 -6.80 -0.71 -17.29
C VAL A 133 -6.26 -1.79 -18.22
N ARG A 134 -5.43 -1.43 -19.19
CA ARG A 134 -4.76 -2.37 -20.08
C ARG A 134 -3.93 -3.41 -19.32
N SER A 135 -3.17 -2.99 -18.30
CA SER A 135 -2.39 -3.88 -17.43
C SER A 135 -3.28 -4.84 -16.67
N MET A 136 -4.41 -4.36 -16.12
CA MET A 136 -5.40 -5.22 -15.46
C MET A 136 -6.02 -6.23 -16.43
N LEU A 137 -6.34 -5.83 -17.66
CA LEU A 137 -6.86 -6.74 -18.69
C LEU A 137 -5.85 -7.79 -19.15
N ALA A 138 -4.55 -7.46 -19.15
CA ALA A 138 -3.48 -8.39 -19.48
C ALA A 138 -3.36 -9.52 -18.44
N LEU A 139 -3.64 -9.22 -17.16
CA LEU A 139 -3.63 -10.16 -16.04
C LEU A 139 -4.89 -11.06 -15.97
N LEU A 140 -5.93 -10.78 -16.76
CA LEU A 140 -7.15 -11.60 -16.75
C LEU A 140 -6.89 -13.00 -17.36
N PRO A 141 -7.37 -14.07 -16.70
CA PRO A 141 -7.26 -15.43 -17.23
C PRO A 141 -8.14 -15.62 -18.48
N LYS A 142 -7.83 -16.64 -19.27
CA LYS A 142 -8.63 -16.99 -20.48
C LYS A 142 -10.03 -17.50 -20.12
N THR A 143 -10.19 -18.10 -18.96
CA THR A 143 -11.45 -18.63 -18.43
C THR A 143 -11.58 -18.25 -16.96
N LEU A 144 -12.79 -17.86 -16.53
CA LEU A 144 -13.05 -17.57 -15.13
C LEU A 144 -13.36 -18.86 -14.36
N PRO A 145 -12.69 -19.14 -13.23
CA PRO A 145 -12.99 -20.31 -12.41
C PRO A 145 -14.42 -20.24 -11.86
N SER A 146 -15.00 -21.37 -11.46
CA SER A 146 -16.30 -21.40 -10.79
C SER A 146 -16.28 -20.58 -9.50
N GLY A 147 -17.45 -20.07 -9.09
CA GLY A 147 -17.55 -19.32 -7.83
C GLY A 147 -17.37 -20.27 -6.65
N ILE A 148 -16.33 -20.06 -5.84
CA ILE A 148 -16.13 -20.79 -4.59
C ILE A 148 -16.90 -20.06 -3.49
N LYS A 149 -17.71 -20.79 -2.71
CA LYS A 149 -18.28 -20.25 -1.47
C LYS A 149 -17.17 -20.25 -0.42
N LEU A 150 -16.75 -19.07 0.03
CA LEU A 150 -15.80 -18.96 1.12
C LEU A 150 -16.47 -19.45 2.41
N PRO A 151 -15.73 -20.15 3.29
CA PRO A 151 -16.25 -20.46 4.62
C PRO A 151 -16.56 -19.15 5.36
N GLU A 152 -17.63 -19.15 6.14
CA GLU A 152 -17.93 -18.04 7.04
C GLU A 152 -16.78 -17.96 8.05
N VAL A 153 -16.14 -16.79 8.13
CA VAL A 153 -15.12 -16.52 9.14
C VAL A 153 -15.89 -16.28 10.44
N ALA A 154 -15.83 -17.26 11.35
CA ALA A 154 -16.47 -17.23 12.66
C ALA A 154 -15.90 -16.12 13.56
#